data_AF-A0A1C6H9M3-F1
#
_entry.id   AF-A0A1C6H9M3-F1
#
_cell.length_a   1.000
_cell.length_b   1.000
_cell.length_c   1.000
_cell.angle_alpha   90.00
_cell.angle_beta   90.00
_cell.angle_gamma   90.00
#
_symmetry.space_group_name_H-M   'P 1'
#
loop_
_entity.id
_entity.type
_entity.pdbx_description
1 polymer ?
#
loop_
_entity_poly.entity_id
_entity_poly.type
_entity_poly.pdbx_seq_one_letter_code
_entity_poly.pdbx_strand_id
1 'polypeptide(L)'
;MDTFGYGDGGGGPTRKMLEQQRRLSKGLPGYPKTEIHTALEHLEMVKKSFYQNGEALRRIPRWTGELYLEYHRGTYTSMAQNKRYNRKMEFLLQKAEGLAAAASLLSDTAYPSQQLRSLWLTTLKNQFHDIIPGSSIFEVYEDSRREYAGILNSCEDLAEEYLERLAERVDATDGYLVYNSLGFARTGTVSIGGKTLETGRIPAFGWKVLRLEKAEDGVKVAGNTIENKWYRIEINAYGGIASLVDKRFQREVFQEGKIGNELLLFEDFPQDYDAWDIPAYYQEKPLQWQEKAELSPVYDGDRAGLRISRNYQSSTIIQTVYLYRTLPRIDFDNEIQWSEEHQLLKAAFPLKIHNSHATYEIQFGNLERPTYRNTSWDAARFEVCGHKWADLSEGNYGVSILNDCKYGWSAVDSTLCLTLLKCATYPNPQADKGSHAFTYSLLPHGGDYRQGETVREAYSLNQPLMWRKIKTGEKKLPSEFSLVSCSNPNIIIETFKQSEDGKGYIIRLYDAHNCNTNAVLSFGVDLKRVFLCDLLENPGSELHLEGRKVKVPVSNFEIVTLKVEK
;
A
#
# COMPACT_ATOMS: atom_id res chain seq x y z
N MET A 1 -27.84 5.53 -22.97
CA MET A 1 -26.64 5.21 -23.75
C MET A 1 -26.73 3.75 -24.12
N ASP A 2 -26.56 3.41 -25.40
CA ASP A 2 -26.42 2.02 -25.83
C ASP A 2 -25.03 1.88 -26.44
N THR A 3 -24.15 1.15 -25.76
CA THR A 3 -22.81 0.81 -26.25
C THR A 3 -22.90 -0.57 -26.91
N PHE A 4 -22.63 -0.64 -28.21
CA PHE A 4 -22.73 -1.88 -28.98
C PHE A 4 -21.39 -2.28 -29.60
N GLY A 5 -21.13 -3.58 -29.62
CA GLY A 5 -19.85 -4.18 -30.03
C GLY A 5 -19.56 -5.44 -29.21
N TYR A 6 -18.38 -6.03 -29.42
CA TYR A 6 -17.85 -7.13 -28.63
C TYR A 6 -16.61 -6.65 -27.85
N GLY A 7 -16.73 -6.53 -26.53
CA GLY A 7 -15.65 -6.03 -25.66
C GLY A 7 -14.65 -7.12 -25.30
N ASP A 8 -15.06 -8.03 -24.41
CA ASP A 8 -14.26 -9.02 -23.69
C ASP A 8 -13.44 -9.95 -24.62
N GLY A 9 -12.25 -9.52 -25.03
CA GLY A 9 -11.38 -10.26 -25.96
C GLY A 9 -11.50 -9.86 -27.44
N GLY A 10 -12.29 -8.82 -27.75
CA GLY A 10 -12.21 -8.08 -29.00
C GLY A 10 -13.42 -8.16 -29.93
N GLY A 11 -13.63 -7.06 -30.64
CA GLY A 11 -14.56 -6.92 -31.76
C GLY A 11 -15.30 -5.58 -31.74
N GLY A 12 -15.03 -4.73 -32.72
CA GLY A 12 -15.89 -3.56 -32.94
C GLY A 12 -17.34 -3.95 -33.29
N PRO A 13 -18.22 -2.97 -33.47
CA PRO A 13 -19.55 -3.21 -34.02
C PRO A 13 -19.51 -4.07 -35.29
N THR A 14 -20.38 -5.07 -35.35
CA THR A 14 -20.52 -5.87 -36.57
C THR A 14 -21.30 -5.12 -37.64
N ARG A 15 -21.13 -5.50 -38.90
CA ARG A 15 -21.97 -5.00 -40.01
C ARG A 15 -23.47 -5.16 -39.71
N LYS A 16 -23.88 -6.30 -39.13
CA LYS A 16 -25.28 -6.55 -38.77
C LYS A 16 -25.80 -5.55 -37.74
N MET A 17 -25.01 -5.25 -36.70
CA MET A 17 -25.34 -4.23 -35.70
C MET A 17 -25.49 -2.85 -36.35
N LEU A 18 -24.62 -2.48 -37.28
CA LEU A 18 -24.73 -1.22 -38.01
C LEU A 18 -25.97 -1.16 -38.90
N GLU A 19 -26.35 -2.24 -39.59
CA GLU A 19 -27.60 -2.27 -40.35
C GLU A 19 -28.84 -2.21 -39.44
N GLN A 20 -28.80 -2.82 -38.26
CA GLN A 20 -29.86 -2.70 -37.25
C GLN A 20 -29.98 -1.25 -36.77
N GLN A 21 -28.86 -0.61 -36.45
CA GLN A 21 -28.83 0.81 -36.06
C GLN A 21 -29.44 1.69 -37.16
N ARG A 22 -29.08 1.48 -38.44
CA ARG A 22 -29.65 2.25 -39.55
C ARG A 22 -31.17 2.09 -39.64
N ARG A 23 -31.71 0.89 -39.40
CA ARG A 23 -33.16 0.67 -39.37
C ARG A 23 -33.82 1.41 -38.21
N LEU A 24 -33.24 1.34 -37.01
CA LEU A 24 -33.73 2.07 -35.83
C LEU A 24 -33.69 3.60 -36.03
N SER A 25 -32.68 4.11 -36.74
CA SER A 25 -32.58 5.54 -37.06
C SER A 25 -33.70 6.06 -37.97
N LYS A 26 -34.36 5.17 -38.74
CA LYS A 26 -35.52 5.51 -39.58
C LYS A 26 -36.82 5.63 -38.78
N GLY A 27 -36.83 5.22 -37.52
CA GLY A 27 -38.01 5.16 -36.69
C GLY A 27 -38.84 3.93 -37.00
N LEU A 28 -38.75 2.92 -36.13
CA LEU A 28 -39.63 1.75 -36.17
C LEU A 28 -40.72 1.90 -35.11
N PRO A 29 -42.00 1.67 -35.43
CA PRO A 29 -43.07 1.74 -34.43
C PRO A 29 -42.78 0.87 -33.20
N GLY A 30 -42.92 1.46 -32.00
CA GLY A 30 -42.66 0.79 -30.73
C GLY A 30 -41.19 0.78 -30.27
N TYR A 31 -40.26 1.32 -31.07
CA TYR A 31 -38.85 1.45 -30.70
C TYR A 31 -38.42 2.92 -30.61
N PRO A 32 -37.48 3.26 -29.70
CA PRO A 32 -36.86 4.58 -29.72
C PRO A 32 -36.08 4.77 -31.02
N LYS A 33 -36.19 5.95 -31.62
CA LYS A 33 -35.33 6.36 -32.73
C LYS A 33 -33.92 6.55 -32.18
N THR A 34 -32.93 5.93 -32.84
CA THR A 34 -31.52 5.98 -32.39
C THR A 34 -30.65 6.80 -33.34
N GLU A 35 -29.61 7.44 -32.78
CA GLU A 35 -28.60 8.23 -33.49
C GLU A 35 -27.20 7.80 -33.01
N ILE A 36 -26.21 7.79 -33.93
CA ILE A 36 -24.82 7.51 -33.57
C ILE A 36 -24.14 8.83 -33.23
N HIS A 37 -23.53 8.88 -32.06
CA HIS A 37 -22.72 10.01 -31.60
C HIS A 37 -21.33 9.54 -31.20
N THR A 38 -20.39 10.45 -31.18
CA THR A 38 -19.14 10.27 -30.43
C THR A 38 -19.43 10.28 -28.93
N ALA A 39 -18.51 9.73 -28.13
CA ALA A 39 -18.64 9.72 -26.67
C ALA A 39 -18.78 11.15 -26.10
N LEU A 40 -18.02 12.11 -26.62
CA LEU A 40 -18.04 13.51 -26.15
C LEU A 40 -19.39 14.18 -26.42
N GLU A 41 -19.91 14.05 -27.64
CA GLU A 41 -21.23 14.60 -28.00
C GLU A 41 -22.34 14.01 -27.09
N HIS A 42 -22.30 12.70 -26.86
CA HIS A 42 -23.26 12.04 -25.99
C HIS A 42 -23.17 12.55 -24.54
N LEU A 43 -21.96 12.70 -23.99
CA LEU A 43 -21.74 13.21 -22.64
C LEU A 43 -22.25 14.64 -22.48
N GLU A 44 -22.06 15.52 -23.45
CA GLU A 44 -22.60 16.89 -23.42
C GLU A 44 -24.14 16.89 -23.47
N MET A 45 -24.75 16.02 -24.27
CA MET A 45 -26.21 15.85 -24.29
C MET A 45 -26.75 15.35 -22.95
N VAL A 46 -26.10 14.35 -22.36
CA VAL A 46 -26.46 13.78 -21.06
C VAL A 46 -26.32 14.84 -19.97
N LYS A 47 -25.21 15.59 -19.94
CA LYS A 47 -24.96 16.68 -18.99
C LYS A 47 -26.07 17.73 -19.04
N LYS A 48 -26.42 18.19 -20.24
CA LYS A 48 -27.51 19.17 -20.42
C LYS A 48 -28.85 18.64 -19.89
N SER A 49 -29.21 17.41 -20.29
CA SER A 49 -30.47 16.78 -19.88
C SER A 49 -30.51 16.52 -18.37
N PHE A 50 -29.39 16.10 -17.78
CA PHE A 50 -29.24 15.85 -16.35
C PHE A 50 -29.50 17.11 -15.52
N TYR A 51 -28.90 18.25 -15.87
CA TYR A 51 -29.13 19.50 -15.15
C TYR A 51 -30.54 20.04 -15.34
N GLN A 52 -31.09 19.98 -16.55
CA GLN A 52 -32.48 20.38 -16.81
C GLN A 52 -33.49 19.55 -16.00
N ASN A 53 -33.30 18.22 -15.99
CA ASN A 53 -34.15 17.33 -15.20
C ASN A 53 -33.95 17.55 -13.70
N GLY A 54 -32.70 17.79 -13.27
CA GLY A 54 -32.38 18.09 -11.88
C GLY A 54 -33.05 19.38 -11.37
N GLU A 55 -33.10 20.41 -12.21
CA GLU A 55 -33.83 21.65 -11.93
C GLU A 55 -35.35 21.41 -11.88
N ALA A 56 -35.91 20.74 -12.90
CA ALA A 56 -37.33 20.44 -12.98
C ALA A 56 -37.83 19.59 -11.79
N LEU A 57 -37.03 18.60 -11.37
CA LEU A 57 -37.33 17.73 -10.23
C LEU A 57 -36.88 18.31 -8.89
N ARG A 58 -36.19 19.46 -8.88
CA ARG A 58 -35.56 20.08 -7.70
C ARG A 58 -34.69 19.10 -6.90
N ARG A 59 -34.09 18.13 -7.59
CA ARG A 59 -33.31 17.04 -6.99
C ARG A 59 -32.23 16.59 -7.95
N ILE A 60 -30.97 16.62 -7.48
CA ILE A 60 -29.83 16.04 -8.17
C ILE A 60 -29.31 14.89 -7.30
N PRO A 61 -29.30 13.64 -7.78
CA PRO A 61 -28.74 12.52 -7.03
C PRO A 61 -27.24 12.75 -6.82
N ARG A 62 -26.76 12.48 -5.60
CA ARG A 62 -25.36 12.61 -5.22
C ARG A 62 -24.91 11.32 -4.57
N TRP A 63 -23.70 10.89 -4.91
CA TRP A 63 -22.99 9.79 -4.26
C TRP A 63 -21.74 10.36 -3.62
N THR A 64 -21.46 10.00 -2.37
CA THR A 64 -20.30 10.47 -1.62
C THR A 64 -19.54 9.26 -1.10
N GLY A 65 -18.24 9.21 -1.37
CA GLY A 65 -17.38 8.08 -1.03
C GLY A 65 -17.26 7.05 -2.16
N GLU A 66 -16.95 5.81 -1.79
CA GLU A 66 -16.68 4.71 -2.73
C GLU A 66 -17.94 4.22 -3.47
N LEU A 67 -17.79 3.92 -4.76
CA LEU A 67 -18.77 3.10 -5.50
C LEU A 67 -18.40 1.62 -5.31
N TYR A 68 -18.81 1.06 -4.17
CA TYR A 68 -18.50 -0.33 -3.85
C TYR A 68 -19.21 -1.28 -4.83
N LEU A 69 -18.44 -2.06 -5.57
CA LEU A 69 -18.96 -3.12 -6.42
C LEU A 69 -19.25 -4.35 -5.56
N GLU A 70 -20.52 -4.72 -5.44
CA GLU A 70 -20.98 -5.85 -4.62
C GLU A 70 -20.68 -7.23 -5.25
N TYR A 71 -19.59 -7.33 -6.01
CA TYR A 71 -19.21 -8.51 -6.80
C TYR A 71 -17.70 -8.60 -6.97
N HIS A 72 -17.21 -9.77 -7.38
CA HIS A 72 -15.79 -10.00 -7.67
C HIS A 72 -14.84 -9.68 -6.50
N ARG A 73 -15.20 -10.06 -5.27
CA ARG A 73 -14.41 -9.73 -4.07
C ARG A 73 -13.12 -10.56 -3.91
N GLY A 74 -13.08 -11.73 -4.53
CA GLY A 74 -11.87 -12.57 -4.63
C GLY A 74 -10.71 -11.87 -5.34
N THR A 75 -11.02 -10.90 -6.21
CA THR A 75 -10.01 -10.14 -6.94
C THR A 75 -9.07 -9.32 -6.05
N TYR A 76 -9.41 -9.07 -4.78
CA TYR A 76 -8.52 -8.41 -3.83
C TYR A 76 -7.38 -9.33 -3.34
N THR A 77 -7.52 -10.65 -3.53
CA THR A 77 -6.60 -11.65 -2.98
C THR A 77 -5.97 -12.54 -4.05
N SER A 78 -6.73 -13.01 -5.04
CA SER A 78 -6.26 -13.95 -6.08
C SER A 78 -4.96 -13.50 -6.74
N MET A 79 -4.04 -14.43 -7.02
CA MET A 79 -2.70 -14.13 -7.55
C MET A 79 -1.95 -13.16 -6.63
N ALA A 80 -1.85 -13.53 -5.35
CA ALA A 80 -1.21 -12.75 -4.29
C ALA A 80 0.23 -12.36 -4.64
N GLN A 81 0.98 -13.23 -5.33
CA GLN A 81 2.34 -12.95 -5.78
C GLN A 81 2.37 -11.78 -6.79
N ASN A 82 1.42 -11.72 -7.71
CA ASN A 82 1.30 -10.64 -8.71
C ASN A 82 1.04 -9.29 -8.03
N LYS A 83 0.11 -9.26 -7.07
CA LYS A 83 -0.20 -8.07 -6.25
C LYS A 83 1.00 -7.61 -5.41
N ARG A 84 1.77 -8.56 -4.88
CA ARG A 84 3.04 -8.28 -4.18
C ARG A 84 4.03 -7.63 -5.12
N TYR A 85 4.27 -8.19 -6.29
CA TYR A 85 5.19 -7.57 -7.26
C TYR A 85 4.74 -6.15 -7.62
N ASN A 86 3.45 -5.93 -7.89
CA ASN A 86 2.92 -4.59 -8.14
C ASN A 86 3.29 -3.62 -7.02
N ARG A 87 2.96 -3.93 -5.75
CA ARG A 87 3.25 -3.03 -4.63
C ARG A 87 4.75 -2.76 -4.47
N LYS A 88 5.58 -3.80 -4.60
CA LYS A 88 7.03 -3.65 -4.51
C LYS A 88 7.57 -2.77 -5.64
N MET A 89 7.05 -2.90 -6.86
CA MET A 89 7.50 -2.08 -8.00
C MET A 89 7.06 -0.63 -7.89
N GLU A 90 5.82 -0.35 -7.47
CA GLU A 90 5.33 1.02 -7.25
C GLU A 90 6.29 1.79 -6.32
N PHE A 91 6.63 1.17 -5.20
CA PHE A 91 7.55 1.75 -4.22
C PHE A 91 8.99 1.81 -4.73
N LEU A 92 9.49 0.74 -5.35
CA LEU A 92 10.87 0.73 -5.81
C LEU A 92 11.10 1.74 -6.95
N LEU A 93 10.16 1.89 -7.87
CA LEU A 93 10.18 2.91 -8.92
C LEU A 93 10.17 4.32 -8.34
N GLN A 94 9.25 4.61 -7.42
CA GLN A 94 9.19 5.89 -6.72
C GLN A 94 10.52 6.20 -6.00
N LYS A 95 11.14 5.19 -5.38
CA LYS A 95 12.43 5.32 -4.70
C LYS A 95 13.57 5.62 -5.68
N ALA A 96 13.67 4.85 -6.76
CA ALA A 96 14.69 5.02 -7.79
C ALA A 96 14.54 6.38 -8.49
N GLU A 97 13.31 6.78 -8.84
CA GLU A 97 13.00 8.06 -9.45
C GLU A 97 13.35 9.24 -8.52
N GLY A 98 12.97 9.15 -7.24
CA GLY A 98 13.32 10.17 -6.25
C GLY A 98 14.82 10.31 -6.02
N LEU A 99 15.56 9.19 -5.96
CA LEU A 99 17.03 9.20 -5.88
C LEU A 99 17.67 9.80 -7.12
N ALA A 100 17.21 9.42 -8.31
CA ALA A 100 17.70 9.97 -9.58
C ALA A 100 17.46 11.47 -9.66
N ALA A 101 16.27 11.93 -9.24
CA ALA A 101 15.92 13.35 -9.20
C ALA A 101 16.78 14.11 -8.18
N ALA A 102 17.00 13.56 -6.98
CA ALA A 102 17.88 14.14 -5.97
C ALA A 102 19.34 14.22 -6.46
N ALA A 103 19.86 13.14 -7.04
CA ALA A 103 21.22 13.09 -7.58
C ALA A 103 21.39 14.09 -8.73
N SER A 104 20.43 14.19 -9.64
CA SER A 104 20.45 15.16 -10.74
C SER A 104 20.35 16.60 -10.28
N LEU A 105 19.59 16.86 -9.21
CA LEU A 105 19.45 18.20 -8.64
C LEU A 105 20.70 18.67 -7.90
N LEU A 106 21.41 17.74 -7.25
CA LEU A 106 22.51 18.03 -6.32
C LEU A 106 23.89 17.78 -6.92
N SER A 107 23.99 17.04 -8.02
CA SER A 107 25.23 16.72 -8.72
C SER A 107 25.07 16.83 -10.24
N ASP A 108 26.17 16.77 -11.00
CA ASP A 108 26.17 16.81 -12.48
C ASP A 108 25.75 15.45 -13.08
N THR A 109 24.72 14.85 -12.51
CA THR A 109 24.20 13.54 -12.87
C THR A 109 22.97 13.70 -13.75
N ALA A 110 22.97 13.03 -14.91
CA ALA A 110 21.81 13.00 -15.79
C ALA A 110 20.65 12.21 -15.17
N TYR A 111 19.43 12.69 -15.36
CA TYR A 111 18.21 11.99 -14.98
C TYR A 111 17.81 10.95 -16.05
N PRO A 112 17.51 9.70 -15.71
CA PRO A 112 17.31 8.61 -16.67
C PRO A 112 15.85 8.55 -17.15
N SER A 113 15.33 9.65 -17.71
CA SER A 113 13.92 9.82 -18.05
C SER A 113 13.35 8.71 -18.95
N GLN A 114 14.07 8.33 -20.02
CA GLN A 114 13.60 7.31 -20.96
C GLN A 114 13.50 5.92 -20.32
N GLN A 115 14.47 5.56 -19.48
CA GLN A 115 14.49 4.27 -18.79
C GLN A 115 13.36 4.21 -17.76
N LEU A 116 13.21 5.22 -16.91
CA LEU A 116 12.12 5.32 -15.94
C LEU A 116 10.74 5.26 -16.62
N ARG A 117 10.56 5.97 -17.73
CA ARG A 117 9.32 5.91 -18.52
C ARG A 117 9.00 4.51 -19.01
N SER A 118 9.98 3.78 -19.54
CA SER A 118 9.80 2.40 -20.00
C SER A 118 9.36 1.47 -18.87
N LEU A 119 9.99 1.61 -17.70
CA LEU A 119 9.66 0.82 -16.51
C LEU A 119 8.26 1.14 -15.96
N TRP A 120 7.88 2.42 -15.91
CA TRP A 120 6.53 2.85 -15.54
C TRP A 120 5.47 2.32 -16.50
N LEU A 121 5.70 2.41 -17.82
CA LEU A 121 4.76 1.88 -18.82
C LEU A 121 4.55 0.37 -18.68
N THR A 122 5.62 -0.37 -18.38
CA THR A 122 5.53 -1.83 -18.17
C THR A 122 4.78 -2.16 -16.88
N THR A 123 5.01 -1.40 -15.81
CA THR A 123 4.27 -1.53 -14.54
C THR A 123 2.78 -1.25 -14.76
N LEU A 124 2.43 -0.13 -15.40
CA LEU A 124 1.05 0.25 -15.70
C LEU A 124 0.32 -0.76 -16.60
N LYS A 125 1.04 -1.40 -17.53
CA LYS A 125 0.49 -2.51 -18.31
C LYS A 125 0.07 -3.67 -17.41
N ASN A 126 0.90 -4.04 -16.42
CA ASN A 126 0.57 -5.11 -15.47
C ASN A 126 -0.47 -4.70 -14.41
N GLN A 127 -0.85 -3.41 -14.37
CA GLN A 127 -1.99 -2.88 -13.62
C GLN A 127 -3.32 -2.94 -14.38
N PHE A 128 -3.34 -3.55 -15.58
CA PHE A 128 -4.58 -3.77 -16.32
C PHE A 128 -5.61 -4.54 -15.47
N HIS A 129 -6.89 -4.21 -15.63
CA HIS A 129 -7.97 -4.65 -14.74
C HIS A 129 -8.25 -6.16 -14.75
N ASP A 130 -7.63 -6.94 -15.64
CA ASP A 130 -7.66 -8.41 -15.55
C ASP A 130 -6.32 -9.04 -15.13
N ILE A 131 -5.25 -8.26 -15.10
CA ILE A 131 -3.92 -8.72 -14.70
C ILE A 131 -3.76 -8.53 -13.20
N ILE A 132 -3.77 -7.28 -12.70
CA ILE A 132 -3.58 -6.99 -11.28
C ILE A 132 -4.61 -7.67 -10.38
N PRO A 133 -5.90 -7.79 -10.76
CA PRO A 133 -6.90 -8.37 -9.86
C PRO A 133 -6.83 -9.91 -9.80
N GLY A 134 -6.00 -10.57 -10.62
CA GLY A 134 -5.79 -12.01 -10.51
C GLY A 134 -6.76 -12.85 -11.34
N SER A 135 -7.31 -12.29 -12.42
CA SER A 135 -8.41 -12.81 -13.21
C SER A 135 -8.02 -13.29 -14.63
N SER A 136 -6.73 -13.52 -14.91
CA SER A 136 -6.24 -13.96 -16.23
C SER A 136 -5.77 -15.42 -16.26
N ILE A 137 -5.59 -15.97 -17.47
CA ILE A 137 -5.01 -17.30 -17.66
C ILE A 137 -3.55 -17.37 -17.20
N PHE A 138 -3.04 -18.59 -17.01
CA PHE A 138 -1.68 -18.86 -16.52
C PHE A 138 -0.58 -18.11 -17.29
N GLU A 139 -0.67 -18.05 -18.62
CA GLU A 139 0.35 -17.48 -19.50
C GLU A 139 0.55 -15.97 -19.25
N VAL A 140 -0.52 -15.24 -18.93
CA VAL A 140 -0.46 -13.82 -18.59
C VAL A 140 0.36 -13.59 -17.31
N TYR A 141 0.27 -14.53 -16.37
CA TYR A 141 1.05 -14.46 -15.13
C TYR A 141 2.50 -14.89 -15.29
N GLU A 142 2.79 -15.77 -16.25
CA GLU A 142 4.17 -16.04 -16.65
C GLU A 142 4.84 -14.83 -17.33
N ASP A 143 4.10 -14.11 -18.17
CA ASP A 143 4.58 -12.86 -18.80
C ASP A 143 4.81 -11.75 -17.76
N SER A 144 3.80 -11.43 -16.97
CA SER A 144 3.92 -10.36 -15.95
C SER A 144 5.01 -10.68 -14.92
N ARG A 145 5.19 -11.95 -14.53
CA ARG A 145 6.28 -12.37 -13.63
C ARG A 145 7.67 -12.07 -14.21
N ARG A 146 7.89 -12.35 -15.50
CA ARG A 146 9.16 -12.03 -16.18
C ARG A 146 9.40 -10.53 -16.24
N GLU A 147 8.36 -9.77 -16.52
CA GLU A 147 8.43 -8.32 -16.62
C GLU A 147 8.70 -7.66 -15.27
N TYR A 148 8.03 -8.11 -14.21
CA TYR A 148 8.29 -7.65 -12.85
C TYR A 148 9.72 -7.95 -12.40
N ALA A 149 10.28 -9.12 -12.76
CA ALA A 149 11.68 -9.42 -12.47
C ALA A 149 12.63 -8.45 -13.20
N GLY A 150 12.33 -8.10 -14.45
CA GLY A 150 13.11 -7.10 -15.20
C GLY A 150 13.01 -5.70 -14.60
N ILE A 151 11.82 -5.29 -14.15
CA ILE A 151 11.61 -3.99 -13.49
C ILE A 151 12.37 -3.95 -12.16
N LEU A 152 12.27 -5.02 -11.35
CA LEU A 152 12.94 -5.14 -10.06
C LEU A 152 14.45 -4.89 -10.22
N ASN A 153 15.12 -5.69 -11.04
CA ASN A 153 16.56 -5.58 -11.25
C ASN A 153 16.95 -4.17 -11.73
N SER A 154 16.23 -3.64 -12.73
CA SER A 154 16.53 -2.31 -13.29
C SER A 154 16.38 -1.20 -12.25
N CYS A 155 15.36 -1.26 -11.37
CA CYS A 155 15.15 -0.24 -10.38
C CYS A 155 16.10 -0.37 -9.19
N GLU A 156 16.47 -1.59 -8.79
CA GLU A 156 17.52 -1.82 -7.80
C GLU A 156 18.85 -1.24 -8.29
N ASP A 157 19.27 -1.56 -9.52
CA ASP A 157 20.48 -1.02 -10.13
C ASP A 157 20.48 0.51 -10.15
N LEU A 158 19.38 1.14 -10.60
CA LEU A 158 19.25 2.60 -10.61
C LEU A 158 19.33 3.19 -9.19
N ALA A 159 18.58 2.64 -8.24
CA ALA A 159 18.57 3.15 -6.87
C ALA A 159 19.96 3.01 -6.22
N GLU A 160 20.64 1.90 -6.46
CA GLU A 160 21.99 1.61 -5.99
C GLU A 160 23.03 2.57 -6.58
N GLU A 161 22.96 2.81 -7.89
CA GLU A 161 23.85 3.71 -8.62
C GLU A 161 23.70 5.15 -8.12
N TYR A 162 22.48 5.70 -8.06
CA TYR A 162 22.27 7.08 -7.63
C TYR A 162 22.59 7.28 -6.14
N LEU A 163 22.35 6.27 -5.31
CA LEU A 163 22.77 6.33 -3.91
C LEU A 163 24.30 6.35 -3.77
N GLU A 164 25.02 5.56 -4.59
CA GLU A 164 26.49 5.59 -4.59
C GLU A 164 27.02 6.96 -5.05
N ARG A 165 26.47 7.53 -6.13
CA ARG A 165 26.84 8.88 -6.60
C ARG A 165 26.62 9.96 -5.55
N LEU A 166 25.56 9.86 -4.74
CA LEU A 166 25.34 10.76 -3.61
C LEU A 166 26.38 10.50 -2.51
N ALA A 167 26.61 9.25 -2.13
CA ALA A 167 27.56 8.85 -1.09
C ALA A 167 28.99 9.32 -1.36
N GLU A 168 29.44 9.28 -2.61
CA GLU A 168 30.78 9.75 -3.04
C GLU A 168 30.99 11.26 -2.87
N ARG A 169 29.91 12.02 -2.65
CA ARG A 169 29.95 13.49 -2.54
C ARG A 169 29.64 13.99 -1.12
N VAL A 170 29.36 13.10 -0.18
CA VAL A 170 29.07 13.46 1.21
C VAL A 170 30.37 13.73 1.97
N ASP A 171 30.38 14.81 2.76
CA ASP A 171 31.48 15.16 3.66
C ASP A 171 31.51 14.23 4.89
N ALA A 172 32.01 13.02 4.66
CA ALA A 172 32.31 12.04 5.69
C ALA A 172 33.50 11.16 5.24
N THR A 173 34.30 10.70 6.20
CA THR A 173 35.46 9.83 5.94
C THR A 173 35.20 8.37 6.26
N ASP A 174 34.13 8.07 7.00
CA ASP A 174 33.77 6.72 7.44
C ASP A 174 32.28 6.70 7.86
N GLY A 175 31.71 5.50 7.99
CA GLY A 175 30.33 5.25 8.37
C GLY A 175 29.46 4.80 7.19
N TYR A 176 28.15 4.84 7.43
CA TYR A 176 27.13 4.43 6.47
C TYR A 176 26.23 5.62 6.15
N LEU A 177 26.13 5.97 4.88
CA LEU A 177 25.06 6.84 4.40
C LEU A 177 23.75 6.06 4.48
N VAL A 178 22.82 6.49 5.32
CA VAL A 178 21.48 5.92 5.38
C VAL A 178 20.50 6.89 4.72
N TYR A 179 19.79 6.42 3.71
CA TYR A 179 18.87 7.21 2.90
C TYR A 179 17.40 6.84 3.16
N ASN A 180 16.59 7.88 3.30
CA ASN A 180 15.15 7.82 3.46
C ASN A 180 14.46 8.43 2.24
N SER A 181 13.76 7.59 1.48
CA SER A 181 12.98 7.98 0.31
C SER A 181 11.57 8.50 0.62
N LEU A 182 11.16 8.56 1.89
CA LEU A 182 9.82 9.02 2.26
C LEU A 182 9.79 10.52 2.56
N GLY A 183 8.62 11.12 2.33
CA GLY A 183 8.32 12.55 2.54
C GLY A 183 8.30 13.06 3.98
N PHE A 184 8.66 12.24 4.96
CA PHE A 184 8.73 12.59 6.37
C PHE A 184 9.98 11.96 6.99
N ALA A 185 10.51 12.62 8.03
CA ALA A 185 11.65 12.11 8.77
C ALA A 185 11.21 10.96 9.68
N ARG A 186 12.02 9.90 9.78
CA ARG A 186 11.67 8.69 10.52
C ARG A 186 12.89 7.97 11.08
N THR A 187 12.68 7.18 12.12
CA THR A 187 13.58 6.06 12.47
C THR A 187 13.20 4.83 11.64
N GLY A 188 14.08 3.85 11.58
CA GLY A 188 13.81 2.59 10.89
C GLY A 188 14.96 1.63 11.05
N THR A 189 15.03 0.60 10.20
CA THR A 189 16.08 -0.41 10.24
C THR A 189 16.83 -0.53 8.92
N VAL A 190 18.05 -1.03 9.01
CA VAL A 190 18.89 -1.44 7.87
C VAL A 190 19.53 -2.81 8.18
N SER A 191 19.80 -3.61 7.15
CA SER A 191 20.53 -4.88 7.31
C SER A 191 21.99 -4.70 6.92
N ILE A 192 22.90 -4.81 7.89
CA ILE A 192 24.35 -4.70 7.69
C ILE A 192 25.02 -5.95 8.25
N GLY A 193 25.82 -6.64 7.43
CA GLY A 193 26.49 -7.88 7.86
C GLY A 193 25.52 -9.01 8.22
N GLY A 194 24.31 -9.02 7.65
CA GLY A 194 23.28 -10.01 7.96
C GLY A 194 22.59 -9.80 9.32
N LYS A 195 22.73 -8.61 9.92
CA LYS A 195 22.03 -8.22 11.15
C LYS A 195 21.21 -6.96 10.93
N THR A 196 19.98 -6.98 11.42
CA THR A 196 19.11 -5.82 11.46
C THR A 196 19.59 -4.83 12.52
N LEU A 197 19.91 -3.60 12.11
CA LEU A 197 20.32 -2.50 12.98
C LEU A 197 19.31 -1.37 12.90
N GLU A 198 18.88 -0.88 14.05
CA GLU A 198 18.04 0.30 14.15
C GLU A 198 18.86 1.57 13.88
N THR A 199 18.21 2.52 13.23
CA THR A 199 18.82 3.78 12.82
C THR A 199 18.33 4.93 13.70
N GLY A 200 19.09 6.01 13.74
CA GLY A 200 18.58 7.28 14.24
C GLY A 200 17.52 7.88 13.30
N ARG A 201 16.97 9.03 13.68
CA ARG A 201 16.02 9.74 12.81
C ARG A 201 16.72 10.21 11.53
N ILE A 202 16.25 9.72 10.38
CA ILE A 202 16.73 10.08 9.05
C ILE A 202 15.79 11.13 8.45
N PRO A 203 16.28 12.24 7.88
CA PRO A 203 15.43 13.29 7.33
C PRO A 203 14.56 12.85 6.13
N ALA A 204 13.51 13.62 5.82
CA ALA A 204 12.62 13.37 4.69
C ALA A 204 13.33 13.55 3.34
N PHE A 205 13.05 12.68 2.36
CA PHE A 205 13.71 12.64 1.04
C PHE A 205 15.20 12.98 1.16
N GLY A 206 15.91 12.25 2.01
CA GLY A 206 17.14 12.74 2.61
C GLY A 206 17.99 11.64 3.21
N TRP A 207 19.12 12.02 3.78
CA TRP A 207 20.08 11.06 4.32
C TRP A 207 20.74 11.56 5.60
N LYS A 208 21.37 10.61 6.29
CA LYS A 208 22.26 10.87 7.40
C LYS A 208 23.40 9.85 7.40
N VAL A 209 24.62 10.31 7.64
CA VAL A 209 25.77 9.43 7.88
C VAL A 209 25.75 8.96 9.33
N LEU A 210 25.73 7.65 9.52
CA LEU A 210 25.68 6.99 10.83
C LEU A 210 26.86 6.02 11.00
N ARG A 211 27.33 5.88 12.23
CA ARG A 211 28.20 4.77 12.63
C ARG A 211 27.34 3.67 13.24
N LEU A 212 27.13 2.61 12.49
CA LEU A 212 26.32 1.46 12.88
C LEU A 212 27.27 0.31 13.18
N GLU A 213 27.66 0.17 14.45
CA GLU A 213 28.75 -0.72 14.84
C GLU A 213 28.24 -2.07 15.39
N LYS A 214 27.26 -2.07 16.30
CA LYS A 214 26.69 -3.29 16.90
C LYS A 214 25.23 -3.11 17.29
N ALA A 215 24.48 -4.21 17.20
CA ALA A 215 23.16 -4.30 17.79
C ALA A 215 23.23 -4.23 19.32
N GLU A 216 22.16 -3.74 19.94
CA GLU A 216 22.02 -3.70 21.38
C GLU A 216 20.90 -4.66 21.84
N ASP A 217 21.04 -5.20 23.04
CA ASP A 217 20.01 -6.04 23.64
C ASP A 217 18.76 -5.20 23.99
N GLY A 218 17.57 -5.71 23.69
CA GLY A 218 16.31 -5.02 23.99
C GLY A 218 15.05 -5.87 23.96
N VAL A 219 15.17 -7.11 23.50
CA VAL A 219 14.07 -8.04 23.33
C VAL A 219 14.45 -9.36 23.98
N LYS A 220 13.57 -9.87 24.85
CA LYS A 220 13.74 -11.13 25.57
C LYS A 220 12.82 -12.18 24.95
N VAL A 221 13.36 -13.38 24.73
CA VAL A 221 12.60 -14.54 24.26
C VAL A 221 12.75 -15.66 25.29
N ALA A 222 11.64 -16.17 25.81
CA ALA A 222 11.65 -17.22 26.82
C ALA A 222 10.47 -18.18 26.61
N GLY A 223 10.77 -19.42 26.23
CA GLY A 223 9.73 -20.43 25.92
C GLY A 223 8.83 -19.95 24.78
N ASN A 224 7.55 -19.75 25.08
CA ASN A 224 6.53 -19.23 24.16
C ASN A 224 6.28 -17.72 24.31
N THR A 225 7.13 -17.00 25.05
CA THR A 225 6.96 -15.57 25.31
C THR A 225 8.03 -14.70 24.64
N ILE A 226 7.62 -13.53 24.18
CA ILE A 226 8.49 -12.49 23.60
C ILE A 226 8.17 -11.17 24.28
N GLU A 227 9.18 -10.43 24.72
CA GLU A 227 8.98 -9.23 25.53
C GLU A 227 10.01 -8.15 25.21
N ASN A 228 9.55 -6.91 25.01
CA ASN A 228 10.40 -5.71 24.93
C ASN A 228 9.86 -4.63 25.89
N LYS A 229 10.32 -3.39 25.77
CA LYS A 229 9.82 -2.28 26.61
C LYS A 229 8.34 -1.92 26.37
N TRP A 230 7.79 -2.28 25.21
CA TRP A 230 6.43 -1.91 24.78
C TRP A 230 5.42 -3.03 25.03
N TYR A 231 5.78 -4.27 24.70
CA TYR A 231 4.86 -5.39 24.61
C TYR A 231 5.36 -6.61 25.37
N ARG A 232 4.42 -7.42 25.83
CA ARG A 232 4.63 -8.81 26.24
C ARG A 232 3.66 -9.68 25.45
N ILE A 233 4.20 -10.63 24.69
CA ILE A 233 3.46 -11.54 23.81
C ILE A 233 3.60 -12.96 24.35
N GLU A 234 2.50 -13.70 24.40
CA GLU A 234 2.47 -15.13 24.69
C GLU A 234 1.83 -15.90 23.52
N ILE A 235 2.57 -16.86 22.97
CA ILE A 235 2.15 -17.70 21.86
C ILE A 235 1.52 -19.00 22.38
N ASN A 236 0.36 -19.38 21.84
CA ASN A 236 -0.32 -20.62 22.19
C ASN A 236 0.30 -21.84 21.49
N ALA A 237 -0.19 -23.04 21.82
CA ALA A 237 0.32 -24.30 21.26
C ALA A 237 0.09 -24.46 19.74
N TYR A 238 -0.78 -23.64 19.14
CA TYR A 238 -1.08 -23.63 17.71
C TYR A 238 -0.45 -22.44 16.99
N GLY A 239 0.38 -21.65 17.68
CA GLY A 239 1.12 -20.52 17.12
C GLY A 239 0.36 -19.19 17.04
N GLY A 240 -0.89 -19.12 17.50
CA GLY A 240 -1.62 -17.86 17.66
C GLY A 240 -1.22 -17.13 18.94
N ILE A 241 -1.52 -15.84 19.06
CA ILE A 241 -1.22 -15.04 20.24
C ILE A 241 -2.33 -15.22 21.28
N ALA A 242 -2.01 -15.86 22.41
CA ALA A 242 -2.93 -16.01 23.54
C ALA A 242 -3.06 -14.73 24.36
N SER A 243 -1.99 -13.93 24.46
CA SER A 243 -1.99 -12.65 25.15
C SER A 243 -0.99 -11.70 24.49
N LEU A 244 -1.40 -10.45 24.30
CA LEU A 244 -0.59 -9.31 23.90
C LEU A 244 -0.91 -8.14 24.85
N VAL A 245 -0.02 -7.92 25.80
CA VAL A 245 -0.12 -6.79 26.72
C VAL A 245 0.65 -5.59 26.18
N ASP A 246 -0.03 -4.46 25.98
CA ASP A 246 0.62 -3.16 25.79
C ASP A 246 0.94 -2.54 27.14
N LYS A 247 2.23 -2.46 27.46
CA LYS A 247 2.75 -2.00 28.75
C LYS A 247 2.59 -0.49 28.94
N ARG A 248 2.47 0.29 27.86
CA ARG A 248 2.26 1.74 27.93
C ARG A 248 0.87 2.06 28.48
N PHE A 249 -0.12 1.26 28.06
CA PHE A 249 -1.53 1.43 28.42
C PHE A 249 -2.00 0.43 29.48
N GLN A 250 -1.12 -0.49 29.89
CA GLN A 250 -1.37 -1.52 30.90
C GLN A 250 -2.65 -2.33 30.60
N ARG A 251 -2.86 -2.69 29.33
CA ARG A 251 -4.06 -3.40 28.87
C ARG A 251 -3.74 -4.54 27.92
N GLU A 252 -4.63 -5.52 27.92
CA GLU A 252 -4.71 -6.59 26.92
C GLU A 252 -5.23 -6.01 25.60
N VAL A 253 -4.60 -6.38 24.49
CA VAL A 253 -4.97 -5.92 23.14
C VAL A 253 -6.13 -6.71 22.58
N PHE A 254 -6.21 -8.01 22.87
CA PHE A 254 -7.26 -8.89 22.36
C PHE A 254 -8.41 -9.07 23.36
N GLN A 255 -9.56 -9.48 22.85
CA GLN A 255 -10.71 -9.83 23.68
C GLN A 255 -10.41 -11.05 24.57
N GLU A 256 -11.05 -11.10 25.73
CA GLU A 256 -10.84 -12.19 26.70
C GLU A 256 -11.17 -13.56 26.08
N GLY A 257 -10.25 -14.51 26.23
CA GLY A 257 -10.40 -15.88 25.70
C GLY A 257 -10.29 -15.99 24.18
N LYS A 258 -9.99 -14.91 23.46
CA LYS A 258 -9.80 -14.91 22.01
C LYS A 258 -8.31 -14.93 21.64
N ILE A 259 -8.00 -15.53 20.48
CA ILE A 259 -6.63 -15.66 19.98
C ILE A 259 -6.39 -14.58 18.93
N GLY A 260 -5.34 -13.79 19.10
CA GLY A 260 -4.88 -12.83 18.10
C GLY A 260 -3.91 -13.45 17.10
N ASN A 261 -3.79 -12.84 15.92
CA ASN A 261 -2.99 -13.42 14.82
C ASN A 261 -3.38 -14.89 14.56
N GLU A 262 -4.68 -15.17 14.64
CA GLU A 262 -5.21 -16.49 14.37
C GLU A 262 -5.29 -16.68 12.85
N LEU A 263 -4.56 -17.66 12.33
CA LEU A 263 -4.65 -18.02 10.92
C LEU A 263 -5.93 -18.85 10.73
N LEU A 264 -6.92 -18.27 10.06
CA LEU A 264 -8.20 -18.90 9.78
C LEU A 264 -8.20 -19.48 8.37
N LEU A 265 -8.80 -20.65 8.22
CA LEU A 265 -8.91 -21.39 6.97
C LEU A 265 -10.38 -21.64 6.66
N PHE A 266 -10.77 -21.48 5.40
CA PHE A 266 -12.14 -21.69 4.93
C PHE A 266 -12.16 -22.42 3.59
N GLU A 267 -13.22 -23.18 3.34
CA GLU A 267 -13.55 -23.62 1.98
C GLU A 267 -13.93 -22.42 1.11
N ASP A 268 -13.46 -22.39 -0.13
CA ASP A 268 -13.70 -21.34 -1.11
C ASP A 268 -14.17 -21.95 -2.44
N PHE A 269 -15.47 -22.15 -2.53
CA PHE A 269 -16.16 -22.63 -3.74
C PHE A 269 -17.22 -21.60 -4.14
N PRO A 270 -16.85 -20.57 -4.92
CA PRO A 270 -17.81 -19.64 -5.51
C PRO A 270 -18.72 -20.37 -6.51
N GLN A 271 -19.96 -19.91 -6.66
CA GLN A 271 -20.88 -20.48 -7.65
C GLN A 271 -20.43 -20.16 -9.09
N ASP A 272 -19.99 -18.92 -9.32
CA ASP A 272 -19.51 -18.41 -10.60
C ASP A 272 -18.22 -17.63 -10.38
N TYR A 273 -17.37 -17.56 -11.42
CA TYR A 273 -16.14 -16.77 -11.45
C TYR A 273 -15.17 -17.06 -10.29
N ASP A 274 -14.66 -18.30 -10.24
CA ASP A 274 -13.79 -18.83 -9.18
C ASP A 274 -12.70 -17.84 -8.69
N ALA A 275 -11.78 -17.38 -9.54
CA ALA A 275 -10.75 -16.41 -9.14
C ALA A 275 -11.29 -15.00 -8.82
N TRP A 276 -12.46 -14.63 -9.35
CA TRP A 276 -12.99 -13.29 -9.14
C TRP A 276 -13.72 -13.16 -7.82
N ASP A 277 -14.49 -14.15 -7.37
CA ASP A 277 -15.44 -13.96 -6.28
C ASP A 277 -15.08 -14.71 -4.99
N ILE A 278 -15.63 -14.24 -3.87
CA ILE A 278 -15.64 -14.96 -2.58
C ILE A 278 -17.11 -14.99 -2.15
N PRO A 279 -17.70 -16.17 -1.90
CA PRO A 279 -19.09 -16.27 -1.50
C PRO A 279 -19.29 -15.77 -0.06
N ALA A 280 -20.39 -15.05 0.21
CA ALA A 280 -20.67 -14.54 1.56
C ALA A 280 -20.77 -15.63 2.66
N TYR A 281 -21.10 -16.87 2.27
CA TYR A 281 -21.24 -18.02 3.17
C TYR A 281 -19.92 -18.73 3.50
N TYR A 282 -18.76 -18.27 3.01
CA TYR A 282 -17.47 -18.93 3.26
C TYR A 282 -17.21 -19.15 4.77
N GLN A 283 -17.74 -18.26 5.62
CA GLN A 283 -17.60 -18.29 7.08
C GLN A 283 -18.33 -19.46 7.74
N GLU A 284 -19.27 -20.11 7.04
CA GLU A 284 -20.09 -21.22 7.58
C GLU A 284 -19.30 -22.53 7.71
N LYS A 285 -18.15 -22.65 7.04
CA LYS A 285 -17.30 -23.84 7.05
C LYS A 285 -15.83 -23.51 7.36
N PRO A 286 -15.51 -23.14 8.61
CA PRO A 286 -14.13 -22.98 9.03
C PRO A 286 -13.42 -24.33 9.11
N LEU A 287 -12.18 -24.39 8.61
CA LEU A 287 -11.29 -25.52 8.74
C LEU A 287 -10.39 -25.33 9.97
N GLN A 288 -9.97 -26.43 10.59
CA GLN A 288 -9.24 -26.44 11.85
C GLN A 288 -7.79 -26.87 11.68
N TRP A 289 -6.89 -26.28 12.46
CA TRP A 289 -5.51 -26.76 12.59
C TRP A 289 -5.49 -28.13 13.28
N GLN A 290 -4.82 -29.10 12.66
CA GLN A 290 -4.70 -30.44 13.21
C GLN A 290 -3.44 -30.59 14.08
N GLU A 291 -2.39 -29.85 13.74
CA GLU A 291 -1.06 -29.99 14.36
C GLU A 291 -0.70 -28.78 15.23
N LYS A 292 0.08 -29.05 16.28
CA LYS A 292 0.68 -28.00 17.11
C LYS A 292 1.82 -27.33 16.36
N ALA A 293 2.05 -26.05 16.65
CA ALA A 293 3.17 -25.31 16.08
C ALA A 293 4.47 -25.66 16.80
N GLU A 294 5.57 -25.68 16.04
CA GLU A 294 6.92 -25.70 16.59
C GLU A 294 7.41 -24.26 16.78
N LEU A 295 7.92 -23.96 17.98
CA LEU A 295 8.41 -22.63 18.35
C LEU A 295 9.93 -22.68 18.52
N SER A 296 10.64 -21.75 17.87
CA SER A 296 12.08 -21.56 18.05
C SER A 296 12.44 -20.09 18.18
N PRO A 297 13.37 -19.71 19.08
CA PRO A 297 13.80 -18.33 19.22
C PRO A 297 14.63 -17.87 18.01
N VAL A 298 14.47 -16.61 17.60
CA VAL A 298 15.26 -15.98 16.54
C VAL A 298 15.84 -14.66 17.04
N TYR A 299 17.13 -14.44 16.76
CA TYR A 299 17.86 -13.23 17.13
C TYR A 299 18.50 -12.57 15.90
N ASP A 300 17.99 -11.40 15.53
CA ASP A 300 18.39 -10.64 14.34
C ASP A 300 18.74 -9.20 14.72
N GLY A 301 19.93 -9.03 15.32
CA GLY A 301 20.44 -7.71 15.69
C GLY A 301 19.55 -7.01 16.71
N ASP A 302 19.06 -5.81 16.38
CA ASP A 302 18.19 -4.99 17.24
C ASP A 302 16.73 -5.49 17.32
N ARG A 303 16.42 -6.61 16.66
CA ARG A 303 15.14 -7.32 16.80
C ARG A 303 15.32 -8.78 17.17
N ALA A 304 14.35 -9.33 17.89
CA ALA A 304 14.30 -10.76 18.20
C ALA A 304 12.84 -11.23 18.29
N GLY A 305 12.64 -12.54 18.27
CA GLY A 305 11.30 -13.08 18.13
C GLY A 305 11.19 -14.60 18.26
N LEU A 306 10.02 -15.12 17.89
CA LEU A 306 9.77 -16.56 17.75
C LEU A 306 9.44 -16.88 16.30
N ARG A 307 10.14 -17.86 15.74
CA ARG A 307 9.77 -18.55 14.51
C ARG A 307 8.79 -19.67 14.86
N ILE A 308 7.65 -19.63 14.19
CA ILE A 308 6.49 -20.50 14.38
C ILE A 308 6.35 -21.32 13.09
N SER A 309 6.61 -22.61 13.16
CA SER A 309 6.50 -23.54 12.03
C SER A 309 5.28 -24.43 12.19
N ARG A 310 4.49 -24.60 11.13
CA ARG A 310 3.28 -25.44 11.09
C ARG A 310 3.18 -26.16 9.75
N ASN A 311 2.71 -27.40 9.79
CA ASN A 311 2.24 -28.08 8.60
C ASN A 311 0.71 -28.03 8.57
N TYR A 312 0.18 -27.98 7.35
CA TYR A 312 -1.24 -28.08 7.09
C TYR A 312 -1.41 -28.82 5.77
N GLN A 313 -1.94 -30.04 5.84
CA GLN A 313 -2.08 -30.91 4.67
C GLN A 313 -0.75 -31.04 3.90
N SER A 314 -0.68 -30.56 2.66
CA SER A 314 0.52 -30.60 1.80
C SER A 314 1.28 -29.27 1.78
N SER A 315 0.99 -28.39 2.75
CA SER A 315 1.51 -27.03 2.84
C SER A 315 2.30 -26.83 4.15
N THR A 316 3.27 -25.92 4.10
CA THR A 316 4.07 -25.52 5.26
C THR A 316 3.99 -24.02 5.43
N ILE A 317 3.74 -23.57 6.66
CA ILE A 317 3.59 -22.17 7.02
C ILE A 317 4.58 -21.86 8.11
N ILE A 318 5.47 -20.94 7.80
CA ILE A 318 6.45 -20.41 8.73
C ILE A 318 6.14 -18.94 8.92
N GLN A 319 5.93 -18.55 10.18
CA GLN A 319 5.76 -17.17 10.56
C GLN A 319 6.75 -16.81 11.66
N THR A 320 7.47 -15.70 11.50
CA THR A 320 8.33 -15.17 12.55
C THR A 320 7.73 -13.90 13.13
N VAL A 321 7.44 -13.91 14.43
CA VAL A 321 6.91 -12.75 15.16
C VAL A 321 8.08 -11.99 15.76
N TYR A 322 8.35 -10.79 15.28
CA TYR A 322 9.45 -9.94 15.75
C TYR A 322 8.97 -8.79 16.63
N LEU A 323 9.71 -8.55 17.71
CA LEU A 323 9.74 -7.29 18.42
C LEU A 323 11.05 -6.56 18.13
N TYR A 324 10.99 -5.23 18.16
CA TYR A 324 12.13 -4.34 18.01
C TYR A 324 12.55 -3.77 19.35
N ARG A 325 13.81 -3.36 19.48
CA ARG A 325 14.32 -2.70 20.68
C ARG A 325 13.68 -1.33 20.89
N THR A 326 13.55 -0.52 19.83
CA THR A 326 12.99 0.83 19.94
C THR A 326 11.68 1.05 19.22
N LEU A 327 11.38 0.32 18.14
CA LEU A 327 10.14 0.52 17.39
C LEU A 327 8.92 -0.10 18.11
N PRO A 328 7.80 0.63 18.29
CA PRO A 328 6.58 0.10 18.91
C PRO A 328 5.71 -0.67 17.90
N ARG A 329 6.31 -1.45 17.01
CA ARG A 329 5.62 -2.25 15.98
C ARG A 329 5.94 -3.73 16.18
N ILE A 330 4.96 -4.60 15.89
CA ILE A 330 5.10 -6.05 15.93
C ILE A 330 5.03 -6.54 14.50
N ASP A 331 6.10 -7.18 13.99
CA ASP A 331 6.14 -7.65 12.61
C ASP A 331 5.92 -9.16 12.54
N PHE A 332 5.13 -9.59 11.57
CA PHE A 332 4.86 -10.99 11.25
C PHE A 332 5.45 -11.26 9.86
N ASP A 333 6.67 -11.80 9.83
CA ASP A 333 7.32 -12.21 8.59
C ASP A 333 6.84 -13.62 8.22
N ASN A 334 6.15 -13.75 7.08
CA ASN A 334 5.54 -15.01 6.64
C ASN A 334 6.32 -15.58 5.45
N GLU A 335 6.67 -16.86 5.55
CA GLU A 335 7.19 -17.72 4.49
C GLU A 335 6.22 -18.91 4.38
N ILE A 336 5.42 -18.96 3.31
CA ILE A 336 4.41 -19.99 3.12
C ILE A 336 4.72 -20.77 1.84
N GLN A 337 4.83 -22.08 1.96
CA GLN A 337 4.81 -23.00 0.83
C GLN A 337 3.40 -23.59 0.76
N TRP A 338 2.60 -23.12 -0.20
CA TRP A 338 1.20 -23.47 -0.35
C TRP A 338 0.95 -24.43 -1.50
N SER A 339 0.14 -25.47 -1.26
CA SER A 339 -0.20 -26.50 -2.24
C SER A 339 -1.71 -26.74 -2.36
N GLU A 340 -2.53 -26.20 -1.46
CA GLU A 340 -3.97 -26.50 -1.42
C GLU A 340 -4.78 -25.71 -2.45
N GLU A 341 -5.95 -26.24 -2.81
CA GLU A 341 -6.90 -25.66 -3.75
C GLU A 341 -8.22 -25.31 -3.05
N HIS A 342 -8.96 -24.33 -3.60
CA HIS A 342 -10.29 -23.92 -3.14
C HIS A 342 -10.35 -23.64 -1.63
N GLN A 343 -9.31 -22.97 -1.14
CA GLN A 343 -9.21 -22.54 0.25
C GLN A 343 -8.87 -21.05 0.33
N LEU A 344 -9.39 -20.43 1.39
CA LEU A 344 -9.13 -19.05 1.76
C LEU A 344 -8.37 -19.02 3.10
N LEU A 345 -7.19 -18.40 3.11
CA LEU A 345 -6.38 -18.20 4.31
C LEU A 345 -6.50 -16.74 4.77
N LYS A 346 -6.87 -16.49 6.03
CA LYS A 346 -6.94 -15.15 6.63
C LYS A 346 -6.14 -15.09 7.93
N ALA A 347 -5.68 -13.91 8.33
CA ALA A 347 -5.20 -13.62 9.70
C ALA A 347 -6.23 -12.79 10.44
N ALA A 348 -6.68 -13.24 11.61
CA ALA A 348 -7.71 -12.60 12.42
C ALA A 348 -7.16 -11.98 13.71
N PHE A 349 -7.69 -10.81 14.05
CA PHE A 349 -7.32 -10.01 15.21
C PHE A 349 -8.59 -9.58 15.94
N PRO A 350 -9.03 -10.32 16.97
CA PRO A 350 -10.21 -10.00 17.77
C PRO A 350 -9.85 -8.93 18.81
N LEU A 351 -9.87 -7.67 18.40
CA LEU A 351 -9.39 -6.53 19.18
C LEU A 351 -10.35 -6.19 20.32
N LYS A 352 -9.79 -5.83 21.49
CA LYS A 352 -10.58 -5.32 22.62
C LYS A 352 -10.83 -3.82 22.43
N ILE A 353 -11.56 -3.46 21.37
CA ILE A 353 -11.86 -2.08 20.96
C ILE A 353 -13.34 -1.99 20.61
N HIS A 354 -14.01 -0.96 21.09
CA HIS A 354 -15.41 -0.73 20.78
C HIS A 354 -15.59 0.40 19.75
N ASN A 355 -15.79 0.02 18.49
CA ASN A 355 -16.16 0.95 17.41
C ASN A 355 -17.03 0.23 16.37
N SER A 356 -18.00 0.95 15.82
CA SER A 356 -18.92 0.44 14.80
C SER A 356 -18.38 0.61 13.37
N HIS A 357 -17.20 1.22 13.21
CA HIS A 357 -16.52 1.41 11.94
C HIS A 357 -15.02 1.09 12.06
N ALA A 358 -14.46 0.55 10.99
CA ALA A 358 -13.03 0.44 10.78
C ALA A 358 -12.60 1.40 9.68
N THR A 359 -11.42 2.02 9.84
CA THR A 359 -10.85 2.95 8.85
C THR A 359 -9.89 2.19 7.94
N TYR A 360 -10.02 2.36 6.63
CA TYR A 360 -9.19 1.69 5.64
C TYR A 360 -8.50 2.71 4.75
N GLU A 361 -7.22 2.44 4.45
CA GLU A 361 -6.49 3.22 3.47
C GLU A 361 -7.00 2.98 2.04
N ILE A 362 -7.15 4.07 1.28
CA ILE A 362 -7.38 4.09 -0.16
C ILE A 362 -6.32 4.96 -0.86
N GLN A 363 -6.38 5.10 -2.18
CA GLN A 363 -5.49 6.01 -2.90
C GLN A 363 -5.62 7.45 -2.36
N PHE A 364 -4.51 8.01 -1.87
CA PHE A 364 -4.42 9.40 -1.36
C PHE A 364 -5.41 9.76 -0.24
N GLY A 365 -5.83 8.79 0.58
CA GLY A 365 -6.75 9.07 1.69
C GLY A 365 -7.18 7.82 2.44
N ASN A 366 -8.29 7.95 3.16
CA ASN A 366 -8.92 6.84 3.87
C ASN A 366 -10.44 7.03 3.91
N LEU A 367 -11.15 5.95 4.20
CA LEU A 367 -12.58 5.97 4.45
C LEU A 367 -12.95 4.97 5.55
N GLU A 368 -14.13 5.16 6.13
CA GLU A 368 -14.69 4.28 7.16
C GLU A 368 -15.68 3.30 6.54
N ARG A 369 -15.62 2.04 6.97
CA ARG A 369 -16.62 1.02 6.64
C ARG A 369 -17.20 0.41 7.91
N PRO A 370 -18.50 0.07 7.92
CA PRO A 370 -19.14 -0.47 9.11
C PRO A 370 -18.56 -1.84 9.48
N THR A 371 -18.50 -2.13 10.78
CA THR A 371 -18.11 -3.44 11.31
C THR A 371 -19.30 -4.36 11.59
N TYR A 372 -20.50 -3.92 11.22
CA TYR A 372 -21.78 -4.64 11.40
C TYR A 372 -22.49 -4.83 10.05
N ARG A 373 -23.60 -5.57 10.02
CA ARG A 373 -24.35 -5.92 8.80
C ARG A 373 -25.84 -5.52 8.88
N ASN A 374 -26.15 -4.25 9.15
CA ASN A 374 -27.51 -3.80 9.44
C ASN A 374 -28.35 -3.58 8.17
N THR A 375 -27.72 -3.12 7.09
CA THR A 375 -28.37 -2.90 5.78
C THR A 375 -27.84 -3.84 4.72
N SER A 376 -28.50 -3.91 3.55
CA SER A 376 -27.98 -4.67 2.41
C SER A 376 -26.60 -4.18 1.96
N TRP A 377 -26.37 -2.88 2.02
CA TRP A 377 -25.09 -2.25 1.71
C TRP A 377 -23.99 -2.66 2.69
N ASP A 378 -24.32 -2.81 3.98
CA ASP A 378 -23.37 -3.25 5.00
C ASP A 378 -23.08 -4.74 4.85
N ALA A 379 -24.12 -5.55 4.67
CA ALA A 379 -24.02 -6.98 4.45
C ALA A 379 -23.18 -7.32 3.21
N ALA A 380 -23.26 -6.50 2.16
CA ALA A 380 -22.45 -6.66 0.96
C ALA A 380 -20.94 -6.42 1.19
N ARG A 381 -20.54 -5.69 2.24
CA ARG A 381 -19.14 -5.33 2.55
C ARG A 381 -18.45 -6.34 3.49
N PHE A 382 -18.76 -7.63 3.35
CA PHE A 382 -18.10 -8.68 4.14
C PHE A 382 -16.63 -8.91 3.74
N GLU A 383 -16.22 -8.47 2.55
CA GLU A 383 -14.84 -8.43 2.07
C GLU A 383 -14.63 -7.11 1.30
N VAL A 384 -13.63 -6.32 1.67
CA VAL A 384 -13.42 -4.95 1.18
C VAL A 384 -11.97 -4.73 0.78
N CYS A 385 -11.74 -3.81 -0.15
CA CYS A 385 -10.40 -3.43 -0.55
C CYS A 385 -9.82 -2.37 0.40
N GLY A 386 -8.59 -2.59 0.87
CA GLY A 386 -7.82 -1.61 1.63
C GLY A 386 -6.34 -1.74 1.26
N HIS A 387 -5.63 -0.62 1.17
CA HIS A 387 -4.26 -0.61 0.66
C HIS A 387 -3.26 -1.14 1.70
N LYS A 388 -2.55 -0.25 2.41
CA LYS A 388 -1.42 -0.62 3.28
C LYS A 388 -1.84 -0.86 4.72
N TRP A 389 -2.98 -0.33 5.14
CA TRP A 389 -3.42 -0.45 6.53
C TRP A 389 -4.94 -0.42 6.68
N ALA A 390 -5.38 -1.00 7.79
CA ALA A 390 -6.70 -0.85 8.36
C ALA A 390 -6.57 -0.59 9.86
N ASP A 391 -7.43 0.26 10.40
CA ASP A 391 -7.40 0.70 11.79
C ASP A 391 -8.76 0.50 12.45
N LEU A 392 -8.73 0.01 13.69
CA LEU A 392 -9.88 0.02 14.58
C LEU A 392 -9.47 0.75 15.86
N SER A 393 -10.15 1.85 16.15
CA SER A 393 -9.81 2.73 17.27
C SER A 393 -11.03 3.14 18.08
N GLU A 394 -10.86 3.28 19.39
CA GLU A 394 -11.78 3.93 20.32
C GLU A 394 -11.16 5.23 20.84
N GLY A 395 -11.85 5.97 21.72
CA GLY A 395 -11.49 7.35 22.05
C GLY A 395 -10.04 7.59 22.50
N ASN A 396 -9.40 6.64 23.20
CA ASN A 396 -8.03 6.79 23.72
C ASN A 396 -7.08 5.65 23.32
N TYR A 397 -7.51 4.69 22.52
CA TYR A 397 -6.71 3.52 22.16
C TYR A 397 -7.11 2.97 20.80
N GLY A 398 -6.14 2.50 20.04
CA GLY A 398 -6.35 1.99 18.71
C GLY A 398 -5.36 0.90 18.37
N VAL A 399 -5.71 0.10 17.38
CA VAL A 399 -4.82 -0.90 16.82
C VAL A 399 -4.96 -0.88 15.31
N SER A 400 -3.86 -0.52 14.67
CA SER A 400 -3.71 -0.60 13.23
C SER A 400 -3.04 -1.91 12.82
N ILE A 401 -3.55 -2.53 11.76
CA ILE A 401 -2.87 -3.60 11.03
C ILE A 401 -2.28 -3.01 9.76
N LEU A 402 -0.98 -3.19 9.57
CA LEU A 402 -0.23 -2.75 8.39
C LEU A 402 0.13 -3.96 7.54
N ASN A 403 0.31 -3.81 6.23
CA ASN A 403 0.75 -4.90 5.38
C ASN A 403 1.55 -4.42 4.15
N ASP A 404 2.27 -5.33 3.52
CA ASP A 404 3.17 -5.04 2.42
C ASP A 404 2.74 -5.56 1.03
N CYS A 405 1.58 -6.24 0.92
CA CYS A 405 1.09 -6.76 -0.36
C CYS A 405 -0.37 -7.29 -0.39
N LYS A 406 -1.09 -7.28 0.73
CA LYS A 406 -2.46 -7.78 0.85
C LYS A 406 -3.45 -6.63 0.70
N TYR A 407 -4.58 -6.89 0.03
CA TYR A 407 -5.60 -5.88 -0.26
C TYR A 407 -7.00 -6.26 0.19
N GLY A 408 -7.25 -7.56 0.45
CA GLY A 408 -8.53 -8.05 0.96
C GLY A 408 -8.62 -7.94 2.48
N TRP A 409 -9.69 -7.34 2.97
CA TRP A 409 -9.96 -7.15 4.38
C TRP A 409 -11.40 -7.49 4.73
N SER A 410 -11.64 -7.82 5.99
CA SER A 410 -12.98 -7.88 6.55
C SER A 410 -12.97 -7.42 8.01
N ALA A 411 -14.03 -6.74 8.45
CA ALA A 411 -14.25 -6.46 9.86
C ALA A 411 -15.65 -6.92 10.26
N VAL A 412 -15.73 -7.68 11.36
CA VAL A 412 -17.00 -8.06 11.99
C VAL A 412 -16.86 -7.81 13.48
N ASP A 413 -17.74 -6.98 14.02
CA ASP A 413 -17.67 -6.45 15.39
C ASP A 413 -16.30 -5.82 15.67
N SER A 414 -15.54 -6.36 16.61
CA SER A 414 -14.17 -5.91 16.92
C SER A 414 -13.09 -6.80 16.30
N THR A 415 -13.45 -7.73 15.42
CA THR A 415 -12.49 -8.63 14.76
C THR A 415 -12.14 -8.09 13.40
N LEU A 416 -10.90 -7.62 13.26
CA LEU A 416 -10.32 -7.20 11.99
C LEU A 416 -9.54 -8.38 11.38
N CYS A 417 -9.77 -8.68 10.11
CA CYS A 417 -9.09 -9.75 9.40
C CYS A 417 -8.43 -9.26 8.12
N LEU A 418 -7.24 -9.80 7.84
CA LEU A 418 -6.50 -9.63 6.60
C LEU A 418 -6.57 -10.92 5.78
N THR A 419 -7.02 -10.85 4.53
CA THR A 419 -7.06 -11.99 3.61
C THR A 419 -5.67 -12.21 3.01
N LEU A 420 -5.09 -13.40 3.21
CA LEU A 420 -3.69 -13.70 2.88
C LEU A 420 -3.53 -14.40 1.52
N LEU A 421 -4.33 -15.44 1.28
CA LEU A 421 -4.31 -16.27 0.07
C LEU A 421 -5.75 -16.70 -0.30
N LYS A 422 -6.02 -16.78 -1.60
CA LYS A 422 -7.22 -17.33 -2.22
C LYS A 422 -6.80 -18.25 -3.36
N CYS A 423 -7.11 -19.53 -3.26
CA CYS A 423 -6.52 -20.56 -4.12
C CYS A 423 -7.53 -21.12 -5.12
N ALA A 424 -8.06 -20.24 -5.98
CA ALA A 424 -8.93 -20.62 -7.09
C ALA A 424 -8.19 -21.50 -8.10
N THR A 425 -8.93 -22.23 -8.94
CA THR A 425 -8.36 -23.06 -10.04
C THR A 425 -8.81 -22.62 -11.42
N TYR A 426 -9.81 -21.73 -11.52
CA TYR A 426 -10.21 -21.08 -12.76
C TYR A 426 -10.04 -19.55 -12.66
N PRO A 427 -9.42 -18.90 -13.67
CA PRO A 427 -9.01 -19.42 -14.98
C PRO A 427 -7.57 -19.98 -14.99
N ASN A 428 -6.86 -19.92 -13.85
CA ASN A 428 -5.50 -20.40 -13.70
C ASN A 428 -5.45 -21.57 -12.68
N PRO A 429 -5.21 -22.83 -13.13
CA PRO A 429 -5.12 -24.00 -12.23
C PRO A 429 -3.93 -23.98 -11.25
N GLN A 430 -3.00 -23.05 -11.44
CA GLN A 430 -1.80 -22.87 -10.62
C GLN A 430 -1.90 -21.62 -9.73
N ALA A 431 -3.06 -20.95 -9.67
CA ALA A 431 -3.19 -19.72 -8.90
C ALA A 431 -2.81 -19.95 -7.42
N ASP A 432 -1.89 -19.12 -6.95
CA ASP A 432 -1.38 -19.08 -5.57
C ASP A 432 -0.81 -20.40 -5.00
N LYS A 433 -0.53 -21.40 -5.84
CA LYS A 433 0.35 -22.52 -5.47
C LYS A 433 1.81 -22.08 -5.51
N GLY A 434 2.61 -22.58 -4.58
CA GLY A 434 4.04 -22.29 -4.49
C GLY A 434 4.41 -21.43 -3.29
N SER A 435 5.49 -20.67 -3.45
CA SER A 435 6.10 -19.90 -2.36
C SER A 435 5.55 -18.48 -2.28
N HIS A 436 5.15 -18.09 -1.07
CA HIS A 436 4.72 -16.75 -0.73
C HIS A 436 5.56 -16.18 0.41
N ALA A 437 6.04 -14.95 0.24
CA ALA A 437 6.79 -14.24 1.27
C ALA A 437 6.20 -12.83 1.46
N PHE A 438 5.73 -12.51 2.66
CA PHE A 438 5.09 -11.23 2.94
C PHE A 438 5.10 -10.88 4.42
N THR A 439 4.95 -9.58 4.70
CA THR A 439 4.91 -9.06 6.06
C THR A 439 3.60 -8.31 6.30
N TYR A 440 2.97 -8.60 7.43
CA TYR A 440 2.01 -7.69 8.04
C TYR A 440 2.49 -7.36 9.45
N SER A 441 1.97 -6.26 10.00
CA SER A 441 2.39 -5.74 11.29
C SER A 441 1.18 -5.35 12.11
N LEU A 442 1.31 -5.46 13.43
CA LEU A 442 0.37 -4.90 14.38
C LEU A 442 0.99 -3.67 15.04
N LEU A 443 0.23 -2.58 15.08
CA LEU A 443 0.62 -1.31 15.67
C LEU A 443 -0.45 -0.87 16.67
N PRO A 444 -0.38 -1.31 17.94
CA PRO A 444 -1.14 -0.69 19.02
C PRO A 444 -0.68 0.75 19.25
N HIS A 445 -1.63 1.68 19.46
CA HIS A 445 -1.35 3.09 19.68
C HIS A 445 -2.40 3.77 20.57
N GLY A 446 -2.10 4.99 21.01
CA GLY A 446 -3.06 5.86 21.68
C GLY A 446 -3.91 6.62 20.66
N GLY A 447 -5.18 6.86 21.01
CA GLY A 447 -6.13 7.56 20.14
C GLY A 447 -6.45 6.78 18.86
N ASP A 448 -6.59 7.51 17.75
CA ASP A 448 -6.90 6.95 16.43
C ASP A 448 -5.65 6.86 15.52
N TYR A 449 -5.84 6.40 14.28
CA TYR A 449 -4.77 6.24 13.28
C TYR A 449 -3.89 7.50 13.07
N ARG A 450 -4.42 8.70 13.35
CA ARG A 450 -3.71 9.98 13.23
C ARG A 450 -2.69 10.14 14.35
N GLN A 451 -3.10 9.90 15.61
CA GLN A 451 -2.17 9.95 16.75
C GLN A 451 -1.22 8.74 16.77
N GLY A 452 -1.66 7.60 16.22
CA GLY A 452 -0.82 6.41 16.05
C GLY A 452 0.24 6.52 14.96
N GLU A 453 0.26 7.61 14.19
CA GLU A 453 1.12 7.77 13.00
C GLU A 453 0.99 6.61 12.00
N THR A 454 -0.18 5.95 11.96
CA THR A 454 -0.43 4.71 11.20
C THR A 454 -0.05 4.85 9.74
N VAL A 455 -0.39 5.97 9.11
CA VAL A 455 -0.05 6.25 7.71
C VAL A 455 1.46 6.19 7.50
N ARG A 456 2.23 6.85 8.38
CA ARG A 456 3.70 6.93 8.29
C ARG A 456 4.36 5.58 8.57
N GLU A 457 3.84 4.82 9.52
CA GLU A 457 4.31 3.46 9.81
C GLU A 457 3.99 2.49 8.66
N ALA A 458 2.83 2.62 8.01
CA ALA A 458 2.46 1.83 6.84
C ALA A 458 3.38 2.09 5.66
N TYR A 459 3.69 3.36 5.37
CA TYR A 459 4.73 3.71 4.39
C TYR A 459 6.09 3.16 4.81
N SER A 460 6.41 3.22 6.10
CA SER A 460 7.72 2.79 6.59
C SER A 460 7.95 1.30 6.46
N LEU A 461 6.91 0.49 6.68
CA LEU A 461 6.92 -0.95 6.40
C LEU A 461 7.15 -1.24 4.91
N ASN A 462 6.51 -0.48 4.03
CA ASN A 462 6.54 -0.71 2.59
C ASN A 462 7.79 -0.16 1.89
N GLN A 463 8.47 0.82 2.49
CA GLN A 463 9.69 1.44 1.97
C GLN A 463 10.84 1.32 2.98
N PRO A 464 11.61 0.23 2.95
CA PRO A 464 12.82 0.11 3.76
C PRO A 464 13.85 1.21 3.46
N LEU A 465 14.61 1.60 4.48
CA LEU A 465 15.76 2.50 4.32
C LEU A 465 16.82 1.83 3.43
N MET A 466 17.50 2.64 2.62
CA MET A 466 18.68 2.18 1.89
C MET A 466 19.93 2.64 2.60
N TRP A 467 21.04 1.95 2.38
CA TRP A 467 22.32 2.39 2.92
C TRP A 467 23.46 2.12 1.95
N ARG A 468 24.52 2.91 2.05
CA ARG A 468 25.80 2.66 1.38
C ARG A 468 26.95 2.99 2.33
N LYS A 469 27.98 2.13 2.34
CA LYS A 469 29.19 2.43 3.10
C LYS A 469 29.90 3.62 2.45
N ILE A 470 30.26 4.62 3.25
CA ILE A 470 31.01 5.78 2.78
C ILE A 470 32.40 5.32 2.32
N LYS A 471 32.78 5.77 1.12
CA LYS A 471 34.16 5.74 0.62
C LYS A 471 34.70 7.18 0.68
N THR A 472 36.01 7.36 0.80
CA THR A 472 36.62 8.71 0.77
C THR A 472 36.19 9.44 -0.50
N GLY A 473 35.46 10.55 -0.35
CA GLY A 473 34.77 11.23 -1.44
C GLY A 473 35.03 12.74 -1.51
N GLU A 474 34.46 13.38 -2.53
CA GLU A 474 34.48 14.85 -2.67
C GLU A 474 33.58 15.47 -1.60
N LYS A 475 34.13 16.26 -0.68
CA LYS A 475 33.41 16.82 0.49
C LYS A 475 32.47 17.99 0.12
N LYS A 476 31.45 17.76 -0.70
CA LYS A 476 30.58 18.82 -1.27
C LYS A 476 29.15 18.82 -0.71
N LEU A 477 28.66 17.70 -0.21
CA LEU A 477 27.32 17.55 0.38
C LEU A 477 27.41 17.33 1.90
N PRO A 478 26.45 17.82 2.70
CA PRO A 478 26.49 17.65 4.14
C PRO A 478 26.24 16.18 4.55
N SER A 479 26.75 15.82 5.72
CA SER A 479 26.55 14.49 6.32
C SER A 479 25.11 14.21 6.76
N GLU A 480 24.27 15.24 6.88
CA GLU A 480 22.83 15.14 7.08
C GLU A 480 22.12 16.12 6.14
N PHE A 481 21.12 15.63 5.40
CA PHE A 481 20.41 16.42 4.39
C PHE A 481 18.95 16.02 4.30
N SER A 482 18.07 17.00 4.06
CA SER A 482 16.67 16.79 3.68
C SER A 482 16.39 17.58 2.41
N LEU A 483 15.92 16.92 1.36
CA LEU A 483 15.62 17.61 0.11
C LEU A 483 14.37 18.48 0.23
N VAL A 484 13.31 17.90 0.79
CA VAL A 484 12.05 18.58 1.09
C VAL A 484 11.45 17.94 2.33
N SER A 485 10.88 18.77 3.21
CA SER A 485 10.17 18.33 4.41
C SER A 485 8.91 19.17 4.63
N CYS A 486 7.93 18.61 5.33
CA CYS A 486 6.74 19.33 5.77
C CYS A 486 6.66 19.31 7.30
N SER A 487 6.33 20.45 7.92
CA SER A 487 6.13 20.53 9.38
C SER A 487 4.80 19.94 9.85
N ASN A 488 3.83 19.77 8.94
CA ASN A 488 2.47 19.37 9.27
C ASN A 488 2.34 17.84 9.24
N PRO A 489 1.92 17.19 10.34
CA PRO A 489 1.96 15.73 10.44
C PRO A 489 1.00 15.01 9.50
N ASN A 490 -0.13 15.65 9.16
CA ASN A 490 -1.15 15.13 8.24
C ASN A 490 -0.74 15.16 6.77
N ILE A 491 0.30 15.91 6.41
CA ILE A 491 0.73 16.06 5.02
C ILE A 491 1.79 15.00 4.72
N ILE A 492 1.49 14.18 3.71
CA ILE A 492 2.44 13.22 3.16
C ILE A 492 2.94 13.76 1.82
N ILE A 493 4.25 13.97 1.72
CA ILE A 493 4.90 14.23 0.43
C ILE A 493 5.12 12.87 -0.22
N GLU A 494 4.30 12.58 -1.22
CA GLU A 494 4.30 11.29 -1.92
C GLU A 494 5.42 11.25 -2.95
N THR A 495 5.56 12.25 -3.80
CA THR A 495 6.43 12.16 -4.97
C THR A 495 7.44 13.28 -5.01
N PHE A 496 8.68 12.95 -5.40
CA PHE A 496 9.67 13.88 -5.88
C PHE A 496 10.27 13.32 -7.18
N LYS A 497 10.11 14.01 -8.31
CA LYS A 497 10.62 13.58 -9.63
C LYS A 497 11.06 14.77 -10.48
N GLN A 498 11.79 14.53 -11.57
CA GLN A 498 11.98 15.55 -12.60
C GLN A 498 10.65 15.74 -13.39
N SER A 499 10.32 16.97 -13.79
CA SER A 499 9.15 17.23 -14.63
C SER A 499 9.28 16.59 -16.02
N GLU A 500 8.16 16.25 -16.65
CA GLU A 500 8.12 15.62 -17.98
C GLU A 500 8.74 16.50 -19.07
N ASP A 501 8.70 17.84 -18.91
CA ASP A 501 9.35 18.78 -19.82
C ASP A 501 10.85 19.01 -19.53
N GLY A 502 11.39 18.41 -18.46
CA GLY A 502 12.78 18.54 -18.03
C GLY A 502 13.17 19.91 -17.46
N LYS A 503 12.21 20.83 -17.27
CA LYS A 503 12.47 22.23 -16.85
C LYS A 503 12.25 22.49 -15.37
N GLY A 504 12.22 21.46 -14.54
CA GLY A 504 12.05 21.59 -13.09
C GLY A 504 11.84 20.24 -12.43
N TYR A 505 11.34 20.29 -11.20
CA TYR A 505 11.03 19.11 -10.40
C TYR A 505 9.60 19.18 -9.91
N ILE A 506 8.96 18.02 -9.81
CA ILE A 506 7.58 17.85 -9.38
C ILE A 506 7.56 17.28 -7.99
N ILE A 507 6.71 17.89 -7.16
CA ILE A 507 6.44 17.46 -5.80
C ILE A 507 4.95 17.21 -5.68
N ARG A 508 4.55 16.00 -5.31
CA ARG A 508 3.15 15.67 -5.06
C ARG A 508 2.96 15.38 -3.59
N LEU A 509 1.95 15.99 -3.00
CA LEU A 509 1.60 15.82 -1.60
C LEU A 509 0.09 15.70 -1.44
N TYR A 510 -0.33 15.13 -0.31
CA TYR A 510 -1.74 15.05 0.01
C TYR A 510 -1.99 15.15 1.52
N ASP A 511 -3.21 15.54 1.88
CA ASP A 511 -3.71 15.44 3.24
C ASP A 511 -4.19 14.01 3.53
N ALA A 512 -3.55 13.34 4.49
CA ALA A 512 -3.88 11.97 4.87
C ALA A 512 -4.88 11.88 6.02
N HIS A 513 -5.21 12.99 6.70
CA HIS A 513 -5.96 12.97 7.97
C HIS A 513 -7.36 13.61 7.89
N ASN A 514 -7.81 14.03 6.71
CA ASN A 514 -9.04 14.78 6.49
C ASN A 514 -9.01 16.18 7.16
N CYS A 515 -7.95 16.95 6.94
CA CYS A 515 -7.70 18.25 7.52
C CYS A 515 -7.52 19.35 6.46
N ASN A 516 -8.10 20.53 6.70
CA ASN A 516 -7.74 21.75 5.99
C ASN A 516 -6.48 22.36 6.63
N THR A 517 -5.41 22.52 5.85
CA THR A 517 -4.07 22.83 6.34
C THR A 517 -3.35 23.81 5.42
N ASN A 518 -2.72 24.83 6.01
CA ASN A 518 -1.66 25.59 5.33
C ASN A 518 -0.32 24.88 5.55
N ALA A 519 0.00 23.94 4.66
CA ALA A 519 1.22 23.14 4.74
C ALA A 519 2.45 24.03 4.56
N VAL A 520 3.47 23.85 5.40
CA VAL A 520 4.74 24.58 5.27
C VAL A 520 5.81 23.61 4.79
N LEU A 521 6.20 23.74 3.53
CA LEU A 521 7.30 22.97 2.96
C LEU A 521 8.62 23.71 3.15
N SER A 522 9.66 22.99 3.51
CA SER A 522 11.04 23.49 3.65
C SER A 522 11.98 22.71 2.74
N PHE A 523 12.77 23.41 1.95
CA PHE A 523 13.69 22.85 0.97
C PHE A 523 15.15 22.87 1.44
N GLY A 524 15.89 21.81 1.09
CA GLY A 524 17.34 21.73 1.33
C GLY A 524 18.17 22.57 0.36
N VAL A 525 17.56 23.06 -0.72
CA VAL A 525 18.19 23.85 -1.78
C VAL A 525 17.50 25.20 -1.95
N ASP A 526 18.21 26.16 -2.52
CA ASP A 526 17.61 27.41 -2.99
C ASP A 526 16.80 27.16 -4.26
N LEU A 527 15.60 27.71 -4.31
CA LEU A 527 14.69 27.64 -5.45
C LEU A 527 14.48 29.04 -6.03
N LYS A 528 14.17 29.12 -7.32
CA LYS A 528 13.78 30.36 -7.98
C LYS A 528 12.28 30.59 -7.92
N ARG A 529 11.49 29.56 -8.25
CA ARG A 529 10.03 29.66 -8.43
C ARG A 529 9.34 28.37 -8.03
N VAL A 530 8.10 28.49 -7.59
CA VAL A 530 7.23 27.38 -7.19
C VAL A 530 5.83 27.63 -7.75
N PHE A 531 5.27 26.66 -8.46
CA PHE A 531 3.92 26.75 -9.03
C PHE A 531 3.04 25.64 -8.50
N LEU A 532 1.76 25.95 -8.27
CA LEU A 532 0.70 24.95 -8.22
C LEU A 532 0.47 24.41 -9.63
N CYS A 533 0.31 23.11 -9.77
CA CYS A 533 0.06 22.43 -11.04
C CYS A 533 -1.11 21.46 -10.94
N ASP A 534 -1.70 21.13 -12.08
CA ASP A 534 -2.57 19.95 -12.18
C ASP A 534 -1.73 18.64 -12.12
N LEU A 535 -2.42 17.50 -12.13
CA LEU A 535 -1.76 16.18 -12.08
C LEU A 535 -0.92 15.87 -13.33
N LEU A 536 -1.15 16.60 -14.43
CA LEU A 536 -0.41 16.50 -15.69
C LEU A 536 0.76 17.50 -15.75
N GLU A 537 1.09 18.13 -14.62
CA GLU A 537 2.23 19.04 -14.46
C GLU A 537 2.08 20.38 -15.19
N ASN A 538 0.86 20.73 -15.62
CA ASN A 538 0.60 22.02 -16.24
C ASN A 538 0.66 23.12 -15.16
N PRO A 539 1.54 24.13 -15.30
CA PRO A 539 1.68 25.19 -14.30
C PRO A 539 0.44 26.08 -14.25
N GLY A 540 -0.07 26.28 -13.04
CA GLY A 540 -1.09 27.24 -12.67
C GLY A 540 -0.48 28.44 -11.95
N SER A 541 -1.04 28.77 -10.78
CA SER A 541 -0.60 29.93 -10.00
C SER A 541 0.76 29.74 -9.33
N GLU A 542 1.59 30.78 -9.37
CA GLU A 542 2.86 30.84 -8.64
C GLU A 542 2.63 31.09 -7.14
N LEU A 543 3.37 30.37 -6.30
CA LEU A 543 3.35 30.50 -4.85
C LEU A 543 4.50 31.38 -4.37
N HIS A 544 4.27 32.13 -3.29
CA HIS A 544 5.29 32.97 -2.69
C HIS A 544 6.35 32.11 -1.98
N LEU A 545 7.61 32.24 -2.41
CA LEU A 545 8.77 31.61 -1.81
C LEU A 545 9.44 32.58 -0.83
N GLU A 546 9.52 32.19 0.45
CA GLU A 546 10.20 32.94 1.51
C GLU A 546 11.49 32.19 1.90
N GLY A 547 12.61 32.58 1.28
CA GLY A 547 13.88 31.86 1.40
C GLY A 547 13.77 30.45 0.83
N ARG A 548 13.83 29.42 1.69
CA ARG A 548 13.66 28.01 1.31
C ARG A 548 12.33 27.43 1.75
N LYS A 549 11.34 28.27 2.03
CA LYS A 549 10.02 27.84 2.53
C LYS A 549 8.90 28.33 1.63
N VAL A 550 7.89 27.48 1.47
CA VAL A 550 6.65 27.83 0.77
C VAL A 550 5.45 27.38 1.61
N LYS A 551 4.42 28.22 1.66
CA LYS A 551 3.12 27.87 2.26
C LYS A 551 2.20 27.39 1.15
N VAL A 552 1.58 26.24 1.36
CA VAL A 552 0.72 25.57 0.38
C VAL A 552 -0.63 25.33 1.04
N PRO A 553 -1.73 25.92 0.55
CA PRO A 553 -3.06 25.57 1.03
C PRO A 553 -3.40 24.16 0.56
N VAL A 554 -3.85 23.30 1.49
CA VAL A 554 -4.25 21.92 1.24
C VAL A 554 -5.58 21.67 1.94
N SER A 555 -6.60 21.35 1.17
CA SER A 555 -7.93 21.01 1.64
C SER A 555 -7.98 19.54 2.08
N ASN A 556 -9.09 19.18 2.73
CA ASN A 556 -9.40 17.81 3.15
C ASN A 556 -9.18 16.79 2.01
N PHE A 557 -8.28 15.83 2.20
CA PHE A 557 -7.90 14.81 1.20
C PHE A 557 -7.48 15.37 -0.18
N GLU A 558 -7.07 16.63 -0.25
CA GLU A 558 -6.64 17.24 -1.50
C GLU A 558 -5.27 16.69 -1.92
N ILE A 559 -5.16 16.34 -3.20
CA ILE A 559 -3.87 16.03 -3.84
C ILE A 559 -3.36 17.32 -4.47
N VAL A 560 -2.22 17.80 -3.98
CA VAL A 560 -1.57 19.00 -4.50
C VAL A 560 -0.29 18.62 -5.24
N THR A 561 -0.13 19.16 -6.45
CA THR A 561 1.09 19.01 -7.24
C THR A 561 1.78 20.37 -7.36
N LEU A 562 3.08 20.40 -7.11
CA LEU A 562 3.93 21.58 -7.25
C LEU A 562 4.99 21.33 -8.31
N LYS A 563 5.28 22.36 -9.12
CA LYS A 563 6.49 22.42 -9.94
C LYS A 563 7.46 23.42 -9.33
N VAL A 564 8.70 22.98 -9.08
CA VAL A 564 9.78 23.82 -8.54
C VAL A 564 10.89 23.99 -9.56
N GLU A 565 11.40 25.23 -9.67
CA GLU A 565 12.49 25.59 -10.57
C GLU A 565 13.70 26.04 -9.74
N LYS A 566 14.89 25.56 -10.09
CA LYS A 566 16.17 25.90 -9.43
C LYS A 566 16.97 26.92 -10.22
#